data_AF-A0A2X1K437-F1
#
_entry.id   AF-A0A2X1K437-F1
#
_cell.length_a   1.000
_cell.length_b   1.000
_cell.length_c   1.000
_cell.angle_alpha   90.00
_cell.angle_beta   90.00
_cell.angle_gamma   90.00
#
_symmetry.space_group_name_H-M   'P 1'
#
loop_
_entity.id
_entity.type
_entity.pdbx_description
1 polymer ?
#
loop_
_entity_poly.entity_id
_entity_poly.type
_entity_poly.pdbx_seq_one_letter_code
_entity_poly.pdbx_strand_id
1 'polypeptide(L)'
;MRDKAGFYVNRILAPYINEAIRMLTEGERVEHIDAALVKFGFPVGPIQLLDEVGIDTGTKIIPVLEAAYGERFSAPANVVSSILNDDRKGRKNGRGFYLYGQKGVKAKNRSILPFTRSLAHKGRGDSPHRRLLNGV
;
A
#
# COMPACT_ATOMS: atom_id res chain seq x y z
N MET A 1 11.87 23.64 -14.47
CA MET A 1 11.39 22.25 -14.19
C MET A 1 10.39 21.88 -15.28
N ARG A 2 10.59 20.75 -15.98
CA ARG A 2 9.59 20.27 -16.96
C ARG A 2 8.52 19.49 -16.20
N ASP A 3 7.29 19.97 -16.28
CA ASP A 3 6.11 19.32 -15.70
C ASP A 3 5.87 18.00 -16.45
N LYS A 4 6.16 16.88 -15.79
CA LYS A 4 5.87 15.53 -16.29
C LYS A 4 4.99 14.86 -15.25
N ALA A 5 3.99 14.09 -15.72
CA ALA A 5 3.01 13.43 -14.87
C ALA A 5 3.66 12.74 -13.65
N GLY A 6 3.32 13.24 -12.46
CA GLY A 6 3.86 12.80 -11.17
C GLY A 6 5.26 13.35 -10.89
N PHE A 7 5.40 14.67 -10.66
CA PHE A 7 6.57 15.37 -10.08
C PHE A 7 7.51 14.44 -9.30
N TYR A 8 8.83 14.64 -9.39
CA TYR A 8 9.92 13.80 -8.83
C TYR A 8 9.57 12.97 -7.57
N VAL A 9 8.89 13.57 -6.59
CA VAL A 9 8.37 12.91 -5.38
C VAL A 9 7.46 11.72 -5.68
N ASN A 10 6.44 11.85 -6.53
CA ASN A 10 5.48 10.79 -6.83
C ASN A 10 6.12 9.61 -7.58
N ARG A 11 7.17 9.87 -8.37
CA ARG A 11 7.94 8.82 -9.06
C ARG A 11 8.77 7.95 -8.11
N ILE A 12 9.18 8.48 -6.96
CA ILE A 12 9.87 7.72 -5.93
C ILE A 12 8.87 7.07 -4.97
N LEU A 13 7.80 7.81 -4.64
CA LEU A 13 6.81 7.37 -3.68
C LEU A 13 5.98 6.19 -4.19
N ALA A 14 5.61 6.17 -5.47
CA ALA A 14 4.76 5.10 -6.00
C ALA A 14 5.43 3.71 -5.96
N PRO A 15 6.67 3.49 -6.45
CA PRO A 15 7.35 2.20 -6.31
C PRO A 15 7.57 1.81 -4.85
N TYR A 16 7.88 2.79 -3.99
CA TYR A 16 8.04 2.58 -2.55
C TYR A 16 6.76 2.03 -1.88
N ILE A 17 5.61 2.63 -2.18
CA ILE A 17 4.31 2.15 -1.69
C ILE A 17 3.96 0.79 -2.31
N ASN A 18 4.24 0.58 -3.59
CA ASN A 18 3.96 -0.70 -4.27
C ASN A 18 4.71 -1.86 -3.62
N GLU A 19 6.01 -1.71 -3.30
CA GLU A 19 6.76 -2.75 -2.61
C GLU A 19 6.23 -3.01 -1.19
N ALA A 20 5.82 -1.96 -0.47
CA ALA A 20 5.17 -2.12 0.83
C ALA A 20 3.87 -2.92 0.73
N ILE A 21 3.04 -2.64 -0.27
CA ILE A 21 1.82 -3.41 -0.55
C ILE A 21 2.15 -4.85 -0.95
N ARG A 22 3.23 -5.07 -1.70
CA ARG A 22 3.66 -6.41 -2.11
C ARG A 22 4.07 -7.27 -0.92
N MET A 23 4.84 -6.71 0.01
CA MET A 23 5.15 -7.38 1.28
C MET A 23 3.87 -7.74 2.06
N LEU A 24 2.86 -6.86 2.07
CA LEU A 24 1.56 -7.19 2.68
C LEU A 24 0.88 -8.38 2.00
N THR A 25 0.92 -8.46 0.67
CA THR A 25 0.35 -9.59 -0.08
C THR A 25 1.12 -10.90 0.09
N GLU A 26 2.38 -10.83 0.54
CA GLU A 26 3.19 -12.00 0.86
C GLU A 26 2.94 -12.50 2.30
N GLY A 27 2.19 -11.73 3.09
CA GLY A 27 1.74 -12.11 4.44
C GLY A 27 2.45 -11.38 5.57
N GLU A 28 3.29 -10.39 5.26
CA GLU A 28 3.89 -9.57 6.30
C GLU A 28 2.85 -8.70 7.00
N ARG A 29 3.14 -8.39 8.28
CA ARG A 29 2.26 -7.54 9.08
C ARG A 29 2.49 -6.07 8.74
N VAL A 30 1.40 -5.30 8.68
CA VAL A 30 1.45 -3.86 8.44
C VAL A 30 2.39 -3.17 9.44
N GLU A 31 2.28 -3.52 10.72
CA GLU A 31 3.11 -2.93 11.77
C GLU A 31 4.60 -3.26 11.60
N HIS A 32 4.94 -4.41 11.03
CA HIS A 32 6.34 -4.77 10.78
C HIS A 32 6.94 -3.91 9.68
N ILE A 33 6.22 -3.78 8.57
CA ILE A 33 6.67 -3.00 7.41
C ILE A 33 6.86 -1.54 7.84
N ASP A 34 5.86 -0.96 8.49
CA ASP A 34 5.93 0.44 8.92
C ASP A 34 7.00 0.65 9.99
N ALA A 35 7.08 -0.20 11.01
CA ALA A 35 8.09 -0.07 12.07
C ALA A 35 9.52 -0.24 11.54
N ALA A 36 9.74 -1.13 10.57
CA ALA A 36 11.05 -1.33 9.96
C ALA A 36 11.53 -0.04 9.26
N LEU A 37 10.65 0.63 8.52
CA LEU A 37 11.04 1.84 7.79
C LEU A 37 11.13 3.07 8.69
N VAL A 38 10.29 3.15 9.73
CA VAL A 38 10.49 4.18 10.78
C VAL A 38 11.83 3.98 11.49
N LYS A 39 12.19 2.74 11.84
CA LYS A 39 13.50 2.41 12.42
C LYS A 39 14.65 2.74 11.46
N PHE A 40 14.45 2.59 10.16
CA PHE A 40 15.43 2.96 9.14
C PHE A 40 15.65 4.49 9.06
N GLY A 41 14.71 5.30 9.56
CA GLY A 41 14.83 6.76 9.62
C GLY A 41 13.72 7.51 8.90
N PHE A 42 12.71 6.82 8.36
CA PHE A 42 11.54 7.50 7.81
C PHE A 42 10.68 8.10 8.93
N PRO A 43 10.08 9.29 8.73
CA PRO A 43 9.22 9.90 9.74
C PRO A 43 7.89 9.15 9.94
N VAL A 44 7.44 8.44 8.91
CA VAL A 44 6.19 7.67 8.91
C VAL A 44 6.35 6.44 8.02
N GLY A 45 5.71 5.34 8.40
CA GLY A 45 5.70 4.11 7.61
C GLY A 45 4.92 4.25 6.29
N PRO A 46 5.26 3.47 5.26
CA PRO A 46 4.63 3.54 3.94
C PRO A 46 3.12 3.30 3.98
N ILE A 47 2.67 2.34 4.77
CA ILE A 47 1.25 1.96 4.81
C ILE A 47 0.44 3.02 5.56
N GLN A 48 0.97 3.51 6.68
CA GLN A 48 0.37 4.65 7.37
C GLN A 48 0.33 5.91 6.48
N LEU A 49 1.39 6.18 5.72
CA LEU A 49 1.42 7.33 4.80
C LEU A 49 0.34 7.21 3.72
N LEU A 50 0.12 6.00 3.19
CA LEU A 50 -0.95 5.75 2.23
C LEU A 50 -2.34 6.00 2.84
N ASP A 51 -2.56 5.62 4.09
CA ASP A 51 -3.80 5.93 4.81
C ASP A 51 -3.99 7.44 5.03
N GLU A 52 -2.91 8.19 5.24
CA GLU A 52 -2.97 9.66 5.42
C GLU A 52 -3.25 10.40 4.12
N VAL A 53 -2.63 10.00 3.01
CA VAL A 53 -2.87 10.56 1.67
C VAL A 53 -4.24 10.18 1.12
N GLY A 54 -4.76 9.02 1.55
CA GLY A 54 -6.05 8.50 1.13
C GLY A 54 -5.87 7.44 0.03
N ILE A 55 -6.37 6.24 0.32
CA ILE A 55 -6.21 5.09 -0.57
C ILE A 55 -6.95 5.31 -1.90
N ASP A 56 -8.07 6.02 -1.88
CA ASP A 56 -8.88 6.35 -3.05
C ASP A 56 -8.20 7.35 -4.02
N THR A 57 -7.27 8.16 -3.51
CA THR A 57 -6.41 9.00 -4.34
C THR A 57 -5.38 8.14 -5.06
N GLY A 58 -4.77 7.19 -4.34
CA GLY A 58 -3.79 6.26 -4.89
C GLY A 58 -4.35 5.39 -6.02
N THR A 59 -5.55 4.83 -5.85
CA THR A 59 -6.20 3.98 -6.88
C THR A 59 -6.48 4.72 -8.20
N LYS A 60 -6.65 6.04 -8.17
CA LYS A 60 -6.81 6.87 -9.37
C LYS A 60 -5.49 7.18 -10.08
N ILE A 61 -4.40 7.25 -9.33
CA ILE A 61 -3.08 7.63 -9.83
C ILE A 61 -2.32 6.43 -10.40
N ILE A 62 -2.53 5.23 -9.84
CA ILE A 62 -1.86 3.99 -10.28
C ILE A 62 -2.00 3.76 -11.80
N PRO A 63 -3.19 3.81 -12.43
CA PRO A 63 -3.32 3.59 -13.88
C PRO A 63 -2.55 4.62 -14.71
N VAL A 64 -2.47 5.86 -14.23
CA VAL A 64 -1.73 6.95 -14.91
C VAL A 64 -0.23 6.69 -14.86
N LEU A 65 0.28 6.25 -13.70
CA LEU A 65 1.70 5.93 -13.52
C LEU A 65 2.08 4.66 -14.27
N GLU A 66 1.22 3.65 -14.28
CA GLU A 66 1.42 2.42 -15.05
C GLU A 66 1.43 2.71 -16.55
N ALA A 67 0.48 3.50 -17.07
CA ALA A 67 0.49 3.91 -18.48
C ALA A 67 1.73 4.72 -18.87
N ALA A 68 2.26 5.52 -17.95
CA ALA A 68 3.42 6.38 -18.21
C ALA A 68 4.79 5.68 -18.03
N TYR A 69 4.89 4.68 -17.16
CA TYR A 69 6.17 4.10 -16.72
C TYR A 69 6.21 2.57 -16.71
N GLY A 70 5.11 1.89 -17.07
CA GLY A 70 5.02 0.46 -17.25
C GLY A 70 4.69 -0.35 -15.99
N GLU A 71 4.75 -1.67 -16.12
CA GLU A 71 4.29 -2.68 -15.14
C GLU A 71 4.87 -2.51 -13.74
N ARG A 72 6.07 -1.92 -13.60
CA ARG A 72 6.69 -1.66 -12.29
C ARG A 72 5.85 -0.74 -11.39
N PHE A 73 4.95 0.04 -11.97
CA PHE A 73 4.04 0.91 -11.25
C PHE A 73 2.65 0.29 -11.03
N SER A 74 2.43 -0.94 -11.52
CA SER A 74 1.19 -1.69 -11.24
C SER A 74 1.10 -2.00 -9.75
N ALA A 75 -0.08 -1.76 -9.18
CA ALA A 75 -0.38 -2.22 -7.83
C ALA A 75 -0.97 -3.64 -7.92
N PRO A 76 -0.75 -4.51 -6.91
CA PRO A 76 -1.38 -5.82 -6.87
C PRO A 76 -2.90 -5.71 -6.99
N ALA A 77 -3.48 -6.28 -8.06
CA ALA A 77 -4.88 -6.09 -8.44
C ALA A 77 -5.88 -6.56 -7.35
N ASN A 78 -5.47 -7.56 -6.55
CA ASN A 78 -6.23 -8.10 -5.43
C ASN A 78 -6.35 -7.11 -4.25
N VAL A 79 -5.41 -6.19 -4.09
CA VAL A 79 -5.40 -5.22 -2.99
C VAL A 79 -6.34 -4.06 -3.28
N VAL A 80 -6.24 -3.49 -4.48
CA VAL A 80 -7.09 -2.36 -4.92
C VAL A 80 -8.57 -2.73 -4.86
N SER A 81 -8.94 -3.89 -5.41
CA SER A 81 -10.32 -4.39 -5.40
C SER A 81 -10.85 -4.66 -3.99
N SER A 82 -10.04 -5.25 -3.11
CA SER A 82 -10.44 -5.55 -1.73
C SER A 82 -10.63 -4.27 -0.89
N ILE A 83 -9.83 -3.22 -1.13
CA ILE A 83 -9.97 -1.92 -0.47
C ILE A 83 -11.26 -1.23 -0.89
N LEU A 84 -11.55 -1.21 -2.20
CA LEU A 84 -12.76 -0.59 -2.73
C LEU A 84 -14.03 -1.27 -2.20
N ASN A 85 -14.02 -2.60 -2.11
CA ASN A 85 -15.17 -3.38 -1.62
C ASN A 85 -15.42 -3.26 -0.11
N ASP A 86 -14.42 -2.89 0.70
CA ASP A 86 -14.51 -2.72 2.17
C ASP A 86 -14.59 -1.23 2.57
N ASP A 87 -14.89 -0.34 1.62
CA ASP A 87 -14.99 1.12 1.76
C ASP A 87 -13.83 1.75 2.58
N ARG A 88 -12.59 1.30 2.33
CA ARG A 88 -11.41 1.83 3.02
C ARG A 88 -10.88 3.05 2.29
N LYS A 89 -11.03 4.22 2.91
CA LYS A 89 -10.59 5.50 2.34
C LYS A 89 -9.40 6.10 3.09
N GLY A 90 -8.90 5.41 4.11
CA GLY A 90 -7.77 5.86 4.93
C GLY A 90 -8.23 6.65 6.15
N ARG A 91 -7.38 7.57 6.62
CA ARG A 91 -7.62 8.33 7.84
C ARG A 91 -8.88 9.19 7.79
N LYS A 92 -9.27 9.65 6.60
CA LYS A 92 -10.43 10.55 6.41
C LYS A 92 -11.78 9.93 6.74
N ASN A 93 -11.92 8.60 6.63
CA ASN A 93 -13.13 7.90 7.07
C ASN A 93 -12.88 7.00 8.29
N GLY A 94 -11.75 7.20 8.98
CA GLY A 94 -11.37 6.45 10.16
C GLY A 94 -10.92 5.01 9.89
N ARG A 95 -10.88 4.58 8.62
CA ARG A 95 -10.70 3.18 8.23
C ARG A 95 -9.83 3.06 6.98
N GLY A 96 -8.54 2.80 7.20
CA GLY A 96 -7.56 2.47 6.18
C GLY A 96 -7.03 1.06 6.38
N PHE A 97 -5.73 0.82 6.15
CA PHE A 97 -5.04 -0.38 6.65
C PHE A 97 -5.00 -0.42 8.19
N TYR A 98 -5.02 0.77 8.82
CA TYR A 98 -5.24 0.97 10.24
C TYR A 98 -6.67 1.42 10.55
N LEU A 99 -7.12 1.14 11.78
CA LEU A 99 -8.26 1.82 12.37
C LEU A 99 -7.81 3.09 13.08
N TYR A 100 -8.48 4.19 12.76
CA TYR A 100 -8.28 5.48 13.39
C TYR A 100 -9.50 5.79 14.26
N GLY A 101 -9.27 6.02 15.56
CA GLY A 101 -10.31 6.51 16.46
C GLY A 101 -10.78 7.92 16.05
N GLN A 102 -12.00 8.29 16.42
CA GLN A 102 -12.49 9.67 16.27
C GLN A 102 -11.51 10.64 16.97
N LYS A 103 -11.36 11.86 16.41
CA LYS A 103 -10.48 12.91 16.93
C LYS A 103 -10.64 13.04 18.46
N GLY A 104 -9.56 12.78 19.21
CA GLY A 104 -9.53 12.90 20.68
C GLY A 104 -9.23 11.60 21.44
N VAL A 105 -9.37 10.44 20.81
CA VAL A 105 -8.98 9.15 21.42
C VAL A 105 -7.58 8.77 20.96
N LYS A 106 -6.65 8.52 21.90
CA LYS A 106 -5.36 7.88 21.61
C LYS A 106 -5.60 6.42 21.17
N ALA A 107 -6.14 6.24 19.97
CA ALA A 107 -6.21 4.93 19.36
C ALA A 107 -4.77 4.55 18.97
N LYS A 108 -4.20 3.54 19.63
CA LYS A 108 -3.08 2.79 19.06
C LYS A 108 -3.54 2.36 17.68
N ASN A 109 -2.85 2.80 16.62
CA ASN A 109 -3.09 2.37 15.25
C ASN A 109 -3.11 0.83 15.25
N ARG A 110 -4.30 0.23 15.19
CA ARG A 110 -4.47 -1.22 15.22
C ARG A 110 -4.66 -1.65 13.77
N SER A 111 -3.70 -2.39 13.22
CA SER A 111 -3.90 -2.96 11.90
C SER A 111 -5.07 -3.94 11.93
N ILE A 112 -5.79 -4.05 10.82
CA ILE A 112 -6.90 -4.99 10.71
C ILE A 112 -6.38 -6.32 10.17
N LEU A 113 -5.87 -7.16 11.07
CA LEU A 113 -5.31 -8.49 10.75
C LEU A 113 -6.23 -9.37 9.88
N PRO A 114 -7.57 -9.42 10.07
CA PRO A 114 -8.43 -10.20 9.17
C PRO A 114 -8.42 -9.71 7.72
N PHE A 115 -8.36 -8.39 7.52
CA PHE A 115 -8.35 -7.77 6.21
C PHE A 115 -7.00 -7.98 5.52
N THR A 116 -5.90 -7.68 6.21
CA THR A 116 -4.54 -7.84 5.66
C THR A 116 -4.21 -9.30 5.36
N ARG A 117 -4.73 -10.24 6.17
CA ARG A 117 -4.61 -11.68 5.89
C ARG A 117 -5.40 -12.11 4.65
N SER A 118 -6.59 -11.54 4.41
CA SER A 118 -7.35 -11.77 3.18
C SER A 118 -6.57 -11.35 1.93
N LEU A 119 -5.83 -10.24 2.01
CA LEU A 119 -4.93 -9.79 0.94
C LEU A 119 -3.81 -10.80 0.69
N ALA A 120 -3.20 -11.33 1.76
CA ALA A 120 -2.11 -12.30 1.68
C ALA A 120 -2.54 -13.68 1.12
N HIS A 121 -3.78 -14.10 1.35
CA HIS A 121 -4.29 -15.34 0.76
C HIS A 121 -4.54 -15.20 -0.74
N LYS A 122 -5.02 -14.03 -1.20
CA LYS A 122 -5.28 -13.77 -2.62
C LYS A 122 -4.02 -13.47 -3.43
N GLY A 123 -2.97 -12.92 -2.80
CA GLY A 123 -1.73 -12.52 -3.47
C GLY A 123 -0.73 -13.64 -3.77
N ARG A 124 -0.88 -14.81 -3.15
CA ARG A 124 0.05 -15.96 -3.29
C ARG A 124 0.22 -16.51 -4.70
N GLY A 125 -0.67 -16.16 -5.64
CA GLY A 125 -0.60 -16.57 -7.04
C GLY A 125 0.25 -15.68 -7.94
N ASP A 126 0.58 -14.45 -7.51
CA ASP A 126 0.99 -13.38 -8.44
C ASP A 126 2.39 -12.79 -8.17
N SER A 127 3.18 -13.35 -7.25
CA SER A 127 4.52 -12.84 -6.92
C SER A 127 5.54 -13.18 -8.02
N PRO A 128 6.14 -12.19 -8.74
CA PRO A 128 7.18 -12.44 -9.75
C PRO A 128 8.41 -13.22 -9.24
N HIS A 129 8.75 -13.15 -7.94
CA HIS A 129 9.89 -13.88 -7.39
C HIS A 129 9.71 -15.40 -7.37
N ARG A 130 8.47 -15.91 -7.41
CA ARG A 130 8.20 -17.36 -7.45
C ARG A 130 8.23 -17.94 -8.87
N ARG A 131 8.00 -17.13 -9.90
CA ARG A 131 8.12 -17.56 -11.30
C ARG A 131 9.54 -17.96 -11.68
N LEU A 132 10.55 -17.44 -10.96
CA LEU A 132 11.97 -17.80 -11.17
C LEU A 132 12.38 -19.11 -10.46
N LEU A 133 11.61 -19.59 -9.48
CA LEU A 133 11.93 -20.81 -8.73
C LEU A 133 11.19 -22.05 -9.25
N ASN A 134 10.12 -21.88 -10.01
CA ASN A 134 9.33 -22.97 -10.61
C ASN A 134 9.64 -23.18 -12.10
N GLY A 135 10.76 -22.63 -12.59
CA GLY A 135 11.24 -22.75 -13.96
C GLY A 135 12.49 -23.64 -14.06
N VAL A 136 12.42 -24.86 -13.52
CA VAL A 136 13.32 -26.00 -13.80
C VAL A 136 12.46 -27.23 -14.04
#